data_AF-L1JE63-F1
#
_entry.id   AF-L1JE63-F1
#
_cell.length_a   1.000
_cell.length_b   1.000
_cell.length_c   1.000
_cell.angle_alpha   90.00
_cell.angle_beta   90.00
_cell.angle_gamma   90.00
#
_symmetry.space_group_name_H-M   'P 1'
#
loop_
_entity.id
_entity.type
_entity.pdbx_description
1 polymer ?
#
loop_
_entity_poly.entity_id
_entity_poly.type
_entity_poly.pdbx_seq_one_letter_code
_entity_poly.pdbx_strand_id
1 'polypeptide(L)'
;MPRELTVEDLEERREHREPVLLSPRSTEACRRQGYLTQELVFKDFDFFEERDLPDDIIEVRWQHYETRRKEKLRVVKEERQNLISVGWKPEKKDRSFMNFSHDESSTVDMTRSTAANKEQRILESIRIKRQQELEQLVAQELKAAKLMEETKKEEELQRQKEAAKLQEAKERQKIWDEAQRKKELAKVEAEKMQEEEQKEAAAREYQKEMARKEAEARQEEERKRLARERELAAIALREEQKQQLEAIFAHQEEILNKKKAEMEKRDQERKAMQEAKRIERILRAEEERQRSAHRISLALAQKKEALRQKRNALLSRQEKLREKKEAFEQEQRQSILLRQQKAEAKKAEIARTIQRMEDIENEKKMKTIQKEKSHSILSLKENLERLRRIEAFKRDEAEDRIRADDLRTQQLKRFRLNMLEQRKAFQRQNDMQRIEILKSIENMRSNPGKALANATMNSTA
;
A
#
# COMPACT_ATOMS: atom_id res chain seq x y z
N MET A 1 15.30 48.62 30.45
CA MET A 1 14.47 47.49 29.98
C MET A 1 14.40 47.56 28.47
N PRO A 2 14.79 46.51 27.72
CA PRO A 2 14.63 46.51 26.27
C PRO A 2 13.14 46.68 25.92
N ARG A 3 12.82 47.61 25.01
CA ARG A 3 11.46 47.82 24.51
C ARG A 3 11.00 46.54 23.82
N GLU A 4 9.87 45.96 24.25
CA GLU A 4 9.29 44.78 23.60
C GLU A 4 8.96 45.12 22.15
N LEU A 5 9.56 44.39 21.19
CA LEU A 5 9.18 44.53 19.79
C LEU A 5 7.78 43.96 19.57
N THR A 6 6.90 44.78 19.01
CA THR A 6 5.56 44.41 18.60
C THR A 6 5.47 44.29 17.07
N VAL A 7 4.36 43.74 16.56
CA VAL A 7 4.11 43.66 15.10
C VAL A 7 4.01 45.05 14.46
N GLU A 8 3.66 46.07 15.24
CA GLU A 8 3.61 47.46 14.77
C GLU A 8 5.01 47.99 14.45
N ASP A 9 6.01 47.64 15.28
CA ASP A 9 7.39 48.09 15.09
C ASP A 9 8.11 47.37 13.92
N LEU A 10 7.54 46.26 13.40
CA LEU A 10 8.11 45.49 12.27
C LEU A 10 7.89 46.15 10.90
N GLU A 11 6.97 47.09 10.79
CA GLU A 11 6.73 47.80 9.53
C GLU A 11 7.79 48.89 9.29
N GLU A 12 8.27 49.51 10.36
CA GLU A 12 9.23 50.62 10.31
C GLU A 12 10.69 50.15 10.25
N ARG A 13 10.98 48.94 10.73
CA ARG A 13 12.33 48.38 10.70
C ARG A 13 12.64 47.70 9.36
N ARG A 14 13.61 48.28 8.64
CA ARG A 14 14.24 47.69 7.45
C ARG A 14 15.52 46.90 7.79
N GLU A 15 15.77 46.62 9.06
CA GLU A 15 16.99 45.92 9.48
C GLU A 15 16.87 44.40 9.22
N HIS A 16 17.89 43.81 8.59
CA HIS A 16 17.96 42.38 8.22
C HIS A 16 18.08 41.38 9.38
N ARG A 17 18.12 41.85 10.63
CA ARG A 17 18.26 40.93 11.77
C ARG A 17 16.89 40.39 12.12
N GLU A 18 16.77 39.05 12.21
CA GLU A 18 15.55 38.36 12.65
C GLU A 18 15.02 39.01 13.94
N PRO A 19 13.98 39.85 13.85
CA PRO A 19 13.44 40.49 15.02
C PRO A 19 12.66 39.42 15.77
N VAL A 20 13.18 39.02 16.93
CA VAL A 20 12.43 38.17 17.84
C VAL A 20 11.23 38.99 18.32
N LEU A 21 10.02 38.61 17.90
CA LEU A 21 8.79 39.20 18.41
C LEU A 21 8.69 38.87 19.90
N LEU A 22 8.97 39.85 20.75
CA LEU A 22 9.03 39.67 22.20
C LEU A 22 7.65 39.76 22.85
N SER A 23 6.69 40.45 22.21
CA SER A 23 5.36 40.60 22.79
C SER A 23 4.54 39.30 22.68
N PRO A 24 4.05 38.71 23.79
CA PRO A 24 3.27 37.48 23.78
C PRO A 24 2.00 37.55 22.94
N ARG A 25 1.39 38.74 22.84
CA ARG A 25 0.18 38.98 22.04
C ARG A 25 0.46 38.92 20.55
N SER A 26 1.61 39.43 20.13
CA SER A 26 2.07 39.37 18.74
C SER A 26 2.33 37.94 18.29
N THR A 27 2.99 37.15 19.14
CA THR A 27 3.26 35.73 18.87
C THR A 27 1.98 34.90 18.83
N GLU A 28 1.04 35.16 19.73
CA GLU A 28 -0.27 34.49 19.71
C GLU A 28 -1.12 34.88 18.49
N ALA A 29 -1.10 36.15 18.08
CA ALA A 29 -1.79 36.60 16.86
C ALA A 29 -1.25 35.88 15.60
N CYS A 30 0.08 35.76 15.47
CA CYS A 30 0.69 34.97 14.40
C CYS A 30 0.24 33.51 14.44
N ARG A 31 0.21 32.91 15.64
CA ARG A 31 -0.19 31.51 15.85
C ARG A 31 -1.65 31.26 15.45
N ARG A 32 -2.58 32.14 15.81
CA ARG A 32 -4.01 32.01 15.48
C ARG A 32 -4.27 32.08 13.98
N GLN A 33 -3.53 32.94 13.28
CA GLN A 33 -3.64 33.10 11.83
C GLN A 33 -2.81 32.07 11.04
N GLY A 34 -2.01 31.24 11.72
CA GLY A 34 -1.17 30.22 11.09
C GLY A 34 0.06 30.77 10.36
N TYR A 35 0.51 31.99 10.70
CA TYR A 35 1.71 32.59 10.11
C TYR A 35 2.94 32.39 10.99
N LEU A 36 4.09 32.18 10.35
CA LEU A 36 5.38 32.11 11.04
C LEU A 36 5.93 33.53 11.25
N THR A 37 6.58 33.78 12.38
CA THR A 37 7.18 35.10 12.69
C THR A 37 8.23 35.52 11.65
N GLN A 38 8.95 34.56 11.09
CA GLN A 38 9.96 34.76 10.04
C GLN A 38 9.37 35.28 8.72
N GLU A 39 8.10 35.01 8.42
CA GLU A 39 7.44 35.47 7.19
C GLU A 39 7.05 36.95 7.25
N LEU A 40 7.04 37.55 8.45
CA LEU A 40 6.71 38.96 8.66
C LEU A 40 7.95 39.86 8.57
N VAL A 41 9.15 39.27 8.50
CA VAL A 41 10.43 39.99 8.49
C VAL A 41 10.67 40.57 7.10
N PHE A 42 11.12 41.83 7.04
CA PHE A 42 11.52 42.44 5.79
C PHE A 42 12.74 41.74 5.21
N LYS A 43 12.75 41.57 3.90
CA LYS A 43 13.88 41.03 3.16
C LYS A 43 14.15 41.97 2.00
N ASP A 44 15.36 42.50 1.95
CA ASP A 44 15.76 43.41 0.89
C ASP A 44 16.01 42.64 -0.40
N PHE A 45 16.27 43.40 -1.46
CA PHE A 45 16.48 42.88 -2.80
C PHE A 45 17.58 41.82 -2.86
N ASP A 46 18.71 42.06 -2.19
CA ASP A 46 19.89 41.17 -2.14
C ASP A 46 19.57 39.77 -1.59
N PHE A 47 18.53 39.62 -0.76
CA PHE A 47 18.12 38.31 -0.27
C PHE A 47 17.61 37.39 -1.39
N PHE A 48 17.06 37.98 -2.46
CA PHE A 48 16.48 37.26 -3.59
C PHE A 48 17.46 37.09 -4.75
N GLU A 49 18.71 37.54 -4.58
CA GLU A 49 19.77 37.39 -5.57
C GLU A 49 20.20 35.91 -5.65
N GLU A 50 19.80 35.25 -6.74
CA GLU A 50 20.21 33.90 -7.09
C GLU A 50 21.18 33.94 -8.27
N ARG A 51 22.21 33.08 -8.26
CA ARG A 51 23.12 32.95 -9.41
C ARG A 51 22.30 32.61 -10.65
N ASP A 52 22.51 33.39 -11.71
CA ASP A 52 21.91 33.24 -13.04
C ASP A 52 20.46 33.71 -13.21
N LEU A 53 19.90 34.49 -12.27
CA LEU A 53 18.60 35.14 -12.46
C LEU A 53 18.74 36.60 -12.93
N PRO A 54 17.98 37.05 -13.95
CA PRO A 54 17.89 38.46 -14.33
C PRO A 54 17.27 39.32 -13.23
N ASP A 55 17.75 40.56 -13.09
CA ASP A 55 17.29 41.56 -12.11
C ASP A 55 15.77 41.78 -12.15
N ASP A 56 15.16 41.78 -13.34
CA ASP A 56 13.70 41.92 -13.50
C ASP A 56 12.92 40.80 -12.77
N ILE A 57 13.43 39.57 -12.78
CA ILE A 57 12.79 38.43 -12.11
C ILE A 57 12.97 38.55 -10.59
N ILE A 58 14.12 39.03 -10.15
CA ILE A 58 14.42 39.30 -8.74
C ILE A 58 13.47 40.38 -8.21
N GLU A 59 13.25 41.44 -8.99
CA GLU A 59 12.29 42.50 -8.66
C GLU A 59 10.87 41.95 -8.51
N VAL A 60 10.39 41.16 -9.47
CA VAL A 60 9.06 40.54 -9.38
C VAL A 60 8.93 39.65 -8.16
N ARG A 61 9.96 38.85 -7.83
CA ARG A 61 9.98 38.00 -6.63
C ARG A 61 9.95 38.83 -5.34
N TRP A 62 10.76 39.88 -5.28
CA TRP A 62 10.79 40.80 -4.14
C TRP A 62 9.46 41.52 -3.96
N GLN A 63 8.88 42.07 -5.03
CA GLN A 63 7.56 42.72 -5.01
C GLN A 63 6.46 41.75 -4.56
N HIS A 64 6.48 40.50 -5.05
CA HIS A 64 5.53 39.48 -4.64
C HIS A 64 5.67 39.15 -3.15
N TYR A 65 6.91 38.94 -2.68
CA TYR A 65 7.19 38.69 -1.27
C TYR A 65 6.73 39.85 -0.38
N GLU A 66 7.07 41.09 -0.75
CA GLU A 66 6.74 42.28 0.05
C GLU A 66 5.23 42.54 0.07
N THR A 67 4.53 42.30 -1.04
CA THR A 67 3.06 42.38 -1.09
C THR A 67 2.43 41.35 -0.16
N ARG A 68 2.88 40.08 -0.23
CA ARG A 68 2.40 39.00 0.66
C ARG A 68 2.74 39.26 2.12
N ARG A 69 3.93 39.79 2.40
CA ARG A 69 4.35 40.17 3.76
C ARG A 69 3.42 41.24 4.31
N LYS A 70 3.15 42.32 3.57
CA LYS A 70 2.24 43.40 3.98
C LYS A 70 0.82 42.90 4.23
N GLU A 71 0.31 42.01 3.37
CA GLU A 71 -0.99 41.36 3.57
C GLU A 71 -1.03 40.58 4.89
N LYS A 72 -0.04 39.70 5.13
CA LYS A 72 0.07 38.91 6.38
C LYS A 72 0.21 39.82 7.60
N LEU A 73 1.04 40.85 7.51
CA LEU A 73 1.30 41.79 8.59
C LEU A 73 0.04 42.59 8.95
N ARG A 74 -0.79 42.98 7.97
CA ARG A 74 -2.10 43.60 8.21
C ARG A 74 -3.04 42.67 8.98
N VAL A 75 -3.19 41.41 8.53
CA VAL A 75 -4.06 40.41 9.20
C VAL A 75 -3.60 40.14 10.63
N VAL A 76 -2.28 40.02 10.86
CA VAL A 76 -1.73 39.82 12.22
C VAL A 76 -1.94 41.06 13.09
N LYS A 77 -1.84 42.28 12.54
CA LYS A 77 -2.14 43.51 13.28
C LYS A 77 -3.60 43.56 13.75
N GLU A 78 -4.54 43.23 12.86
CA GLU A 78 -5.96 43.15 13.17
C GLU A 78 -6.22 42.09 14.27
N GLU A 79 -5.64 40.89 14.15
CA GLU A 79 -5.79 39.85 15.17
C GLU A 79 -5.17 40.25 16.51
N ARG A 80 -4.01 40.93 16.50
CA ARG A 80 -3.41 41.46 17.73
C ARG A 80 -4.31 42.51 18.38
N GLN A 81 -4.91 43.42 17.61
CA GLN A 81 -5.88 44.38 18.12
C GLN A 81 -7.12 43.68 18.68
N ASN A 82 -7.59 42.62 18.02
CA ASN A 82 -8.68 41.78 18.53
C ASN A 82 -8.30 41.16 19.88
N LEU A 83 -7.10 40.58 20.03
CA LEU A 83 -6.60 40.04 21.30
C LEU A 83 -6.52 41.09 22.40
N ILE A 84 -6.10 42.32 22.07
CA ILE A 84 -6.06 43.44 23.01
C ILE A 84 -7.49 43.82 23.43
N SER A 85 -8.42 43.94 22.48
CA SER A 85 -9.81 44.33 22.72
C SER A 85 -10.58 43.31 23.57
N VAL A 86 -10.33 42.01 23.34
CA VAL A 86 -10.92 40.90 24.09
C VAL A 86 -10.28 40.78 25.49
N GLY A 87 -9.20 41.53 25.78
CA GLY A 87 -8.50 41.47 27.05
C GLY A 87 -7.75 40.16 27.25
N TRP A 88 -7.26 39.55 26.17
CA TRP A 88 -6.50 38.31 26.24
C TRP A 88 -5.28 38.48 27.14
N LYS A 89 -5.15 37.55 28.09
CA LYS A 89 -3.99 37.43 28.99
C LYS A 89 -3.30 36.12 28.65
N PRO A 90 -1.96 36.11 28.53
CA PRO A 90 -1.23 34.87 28.31
C PRO A 90 -1.50 33.94 29.50
N GLU A 91 -2.09 32.78 29.24
CA GLU A 91 -2.23 31.74 30.24
C GLU A 91 -0.84 31.42 30.77
N LYS A 92 -0.60 31.71 32.05
CA LYS A 92 0.60 31.25 32.73
C LYS A 92 0.52 29.73 32.73
N LYS A 93 1.34 29.09 31.90
CA LYS A 93 1.52 27.63 31.96
C LYS A 93 2.14 27.28 33.31
N ASP A 94 1.28 27.04 34.30
CA ASP A 94 1.63 26.23 35.45
C ASP A 94 1.94 24.83 34.92
N ARG A 95 3.23 24.51 34.89
CA ARG A 95 3.73 23.17 34.62
C ARG A 95 3.42 22.28 35.83
N SER A 96 2.21 21.74 35.89
CA SER A 96 1.92 20.55 36.71
C SER A 96 0.61 19.90 36.26
N PHE A 97 0.66 18.57 36.11
CA PHE A 97 -0.47 17.63 35.96
C PHE A 97 -1.23 17.64 34.63
N MET A 98 -1.57 16.53 33.97
CA MET A 98 -1.12 15.13 33.99
C MET A 98 -1.79 14.46 32.76
N ASN A 99 -1.15 13.41 32.24
CA ASN A 99 -1.75 12.22 31.65
C ASN A 99 -2.76 12.35 30.51
N PHE A 100 -2.20 12.11 29.32
CA PHE A 100 -2.81 11.37 28.23
C PHE A 100 -3.37 10.01 28.70
N SER A 101 -4.65 9.75 28.45
CA SER A 101 -5.19 8.42 28.17
C SER A 101 -6.51 8.58 27.43
N HIS A 102 -6.50 8.27 26.14
CA HIS A 102 -7.65 7.86 25.34
C HIS A 102 -8.30 6.64 26.02
N ASP A 103 -9.61 6.59 26.15
CA ASP A 103 -10.49 5.81 25.26
C ASP A 103 -11.86 5.48 25.88
N GLU A 104 -12.79 5.20 24.99
CA GLU A 104 -14.24 5.00 25.07
C GLU A 104 -14.90 4.30 26.27
N SER A 105 -16.10 4.81 26.55
CA SER A 105 -17.36 4.07 26.73
C SER A 105 -17.58 3.21 27.99
N SER A 106 -18.51 3.74 28.80
CA SER A 106 -19.66 3.05 29.39
C SER A 106 -19.46 2.02 30.51
N THR A 107 -20.05 2.37 31.67
CA THR A 107 -20.90 1.52 32.54
C THR A 107 -20.22 0.36 33.28
N VAL A 108 -20.56 -0.08 34.48
CA VAL A 108 -21.52 0.19 35.57
C VAL A 108 -20.99 -0.69 36.71
N ASP A 109 -21.03 -0.26 37.97
CA ASP A 109 -21.53 -1.13 39.06
C ASP A 109 -21.57 -0.38 40.40
N MET A 110 -22.78 0.02 40.79
CA MET A 110 -23.13 0.24 42.18
C MET A 110 -24.09 -0.88 42.58
N THR A 111 -23.57 -1.81 43.37
CA THR A 111 -24.30 -2.79 44.16
C THR A 111 -25.18 -2.03 45.19
N ARG A 112 -26.34 -2.47 45.68
CA ARG A 112 -27.00 -3.78 45.70
C ARG A 112 -28.48 -3.56 46.11
N SER A 113 -29.34 -4.43 45.60
CA SER A 113 -30.61 -4.93 46.18
C SER A 113 -31.98 -4.36 45.77
N THR A 114 -32.85 -5.33 45.47
CA THR A 114 -34.32 -5.38 45.39
C THR A 114 -34.97 -5.24 44.00
N ALA A 115 -35.42 -6.38 43.48
CA ALA A 115 -35.75 -6.69 42.09
C ALA A 115 -37.23 -6.48 41.71
N ALA A 116 -37.97 -5.59 42.38
CA ALA A 116 -39.38 -5.33 42.08
C ALA A 116 -39.70 -3.87 41.66
N ASN A 117 -38.79 -2.92 41.90
CA ASN A 117 -39.05 -1.49 41.66
C ASN A 117 -38.45 -0.93 40.35
N LYS A 118 -37.75 -1.75 39.56
CA LYS A 118 -37.06 -1.30 38.33
C LYS A 118 -37.98 -1.22 37.11
N GLU A 119 -39.10 -1.94 37.09
CA GLU A 119 -40.04 -1.94 35.96
C GLU A 119 -40.88 -0.65 35.91
N GLN A 120 -41.31 -0.14 37.07
CA GLN A 120 -42.11 1.09 37.16
C GLN A 120 -41.29 2.34 36.79
N ARG A 121 -40.00 2.40 37.14
CA ARG A 121 -39.14 3.54 36.82
C ARG A 121 -38.74 3.63 35.35
N ILE A 122 -38.67 2.51 34.64
CA ILE A 122 -38.41 2.53 33.20
C ILE A 122 -39.64 3.08 32.46
N LEU A 123 -40.85 2.67 32.85
CA LEU A 123 -42.09 3.22 32.29
C LEU A 123 -42.28 4.70 32.62
N GLU A 124 -41.98 5.16 33.85
CA GLU A 124 -41.99 6.58 34.18
C GLU A 124 -40.93 7.37 33.41
N SER A 125 -39.72 6.83 33.24
CA SER A 125 -38.67 7.53 32.48
C SER A 125 -39.02 7.66 30.99
N ILE A 126 -39.73 6.68 30.40
CA ILE A 126 -40.24 6.75 29.03
C ILE A 126 -41.39 7.75 28.94
N ARG A 127 -42.26 7.80 29.96
CA ARG A 127 -43.37 8.77 30.03
C ARG A 127 -42.86 10.20 30.17
N ILE A 128 -41.85 10.42 31.01
CA ILE A 128 -41.19 11.71 31.23
C ILE A 128 -40.44 12.14 29.97
N LYS A 129 -39.72 11.24 29.27
CA LYS A 129 -39.05 11.57 28.01
C LYS A 129 -40.04 11.93 26.89
N ARG A 130 -41.13 11.18 26.74
CA ARG A 130 -42.20 11.53 25.78
C ARG A 130 -42.89 12.84 26.14
N GLN A 131 -43.08 13.11 27.42
CA GLN A 131 -43.66 14.36 27.90
C GLN A 131 -42.72 15.55 27.66
N GLN A 132 -41.41 15.37 27.85
CA GLN A 132 -40.40 16.38 27.54
C GLN A 132 -40.26 16.63 26.03
N GLU A 133 -40.33 15.60 25.18
CA GLU A 133 -40.34 15.76 23.72
C GLU A 133 -41.62 16.46 23.23
N LEU A 134 -42.78 16.13 23.81
CA LEU A 134 -44.04 16.84 23.56
C LEU A 134 -43.97 18.29 24.04
N GLU A 135 -43.42 18.55 25.23
CA GLU A 135 -43.22 19.91 25.73
C GLU A 135 -42.24 20.70 24.88
N GLN A 136 -41.21 20.05 24.33
CA GLN A 136 -40.22 20.70 23.46
C GLN A 136 -40.81 21.02 22.08
N LEU A 137 -41.65 20.14 21.53
CA LEU A 137 -42.44 20.41 20.31
C LEU A 137 -43.49 21.50 20.54
N VAL A 138 -44.25 21.42 21.64
CA VAL A 138 -45.24 22.44 22.01
C VAL A 138 -44.58 23.79 22.29
N ALA A 139 -43.39 23.82 22.87
CA ALA A 139 -42.63 25.05 23.08
C ALA A 139 -42.09 25.64 21.76
N GLN A 140 -41.72 24.79 20.80
CA GLN A 140 -41.34 25.23 19.45
C GLN A 140 -42.54 25.74 18.66
N GLU A 141 -43.69 25.08 18.75
CA GLU A 141 -44.93 25.55 18.12
C GLU A 141 -45.46 26.83 18.79
N LEU A 142 -45.37 26.97 20.11
CA LEU A 142 -45.71 28.22 20.81
C LEU A 142 -44.76 29.36 20.44
N LYS A 143 -43.46 29.09 20.27
CA LYS A 143 -42.52 30.11 19.80
C LYS A 143 -42.76 30.50 18.34
N ALA A 144 -43.05 29.54 17.46
CA ALA A 144 -43.39 29.80 16.08
C ALA A 144 -44.74 30.54 15.95
N ALA A 145 -45.73 30.18 16.76
CA ALA A 145 -47.03 30.84 16.83
C ALA A 145 -46.91 32.27 17.37
N LYS A 146 -46.11 32.50 18.42
CA LYS A 146 -45.83 33.85 18.93
C LYS A 146 -45.08 34.70 17.91
N LEU A 147 -44.10 34.13 17.20
CA LEU A 147 -43.37 34.83 16.14
C LEU A 147 -44.32 35.20 14.98
N MET A 148 -45.21 34.28 14.60
CA MET A 148 -46.23 34.50 13.55
C MET A 148 -47.32 35.49 14.00
N GLU A 149 -47.64 35.55 15.29
CA GLU A 149 -48.60 36.51 15.85
C GLU A 149 -47.98 37.90 16.01
N GLU A 150 -46.68 37.98 16.36
CA GLU A 150 -45.90 39.22 16.39
C GLU A 150 -45.70 39.78 14.99
N THR A 151 -45.32 38.96 14.00
CA THR A 151 -45.22 39.41 12.60
C THR A 151 -46.58 39.82 12.03
N LYS A 152 -47.66 39.09 12.33
CA LYS A 152 -49.02 39.51 11.93
C LYS A 152 -49.45 40.81 12.61
N LYS A 153 -49.15 41.01 13.90
CA LYS A 153 -49.44 42.27 14.60
C LYS A 153 -48.61 43.43 14.04
N GLU A 154 -47.36 43.19 13.65
CA GLU A 154 -46.51 44.19 12.99
C GLU A 154 -47.00 44.52 11.57
N GLU A 155 -47.41 43.53 10.79
CA GLU A 155 -48.01 43.72 9.46
C GLU A 155 -49.38 44.39 9.53
N GLU A 156 -50.23 44.06 10.51
CA GLU A 156 -51.51 44.72 10.74
C GLU A 156 -51.30 46.16 11.23
N LEU A 157 -50.31 46.42 12.09
CA LEU A 157 -49.95 47.77 12.53
C LEU A 157 -49.37 48.60 11.38
N GLN A 158 -48.59 47.99 10.48
CA GLN A 158 -48.10 48.66 9.27
C GLN A 158 -49.23 48.93 8.27
N ARG A 159 -50.13 47.96 8.04
CA ARG A 159 -51.34 48.17 7.21
C ARG A 159 -52.26 49.23 7.78
N GLN A 160 -52.45 49.28 9.10
CA GLN A 160 -53.23 50.33 9.75
C GLN A 160 -52.56 51.70 9.63
N LYS A 161 -51.23 51.79 9.76
CA LYS A 161 -50.48 53.04 9.55
C LYS A 161 -50.52 53.52 8.09
N GLU A 162 -50.47 52.61 7.12
CA GLU A 162 -50.58 52.94 5.69
C GLU A 162 -52.00 53.33 5.29
N ALA A 163 -53.02 52.64 5.82
CA ALA A 163 -54.42 53.00 5.63
C ALA A 163 -54.75 54.36 6.28
N ALA A 164 -54.23 54.64 7.46
CA ALA A 164 -54.39 55.94 8.14
C ALA A 164 -53.70 57.07 7.37
N LYS A 165 -52.47 56.85 6.85
CA LYS A 165 -51.79 57.84 6.00
C LYS A 165 -52.53 58.10 4.68
N LEU A 166 -53.15 57.07 4.10
CA LEU A 166 -53.94 57.20 2.88
C LEU A 166 -55.27 57.93 3.14
N GLN A 167 -55.89 57.75 4.32
CA GLN A 167 -57.09 58.49 4.72
C GLN A 167 -56.76 59.95 5.07
N GLU A 168 -55.67 60.21 5.79
CA GLU A 168 -55.21 61.57 6.12
C GLU A 168 -54.82 62.36 4.86
N ALA A 169 -54.20 61.71 3.86
CA ALA A 169 -53.91 62.32 2.57
C ALA A 169 -55.20 62.65 1.79
N LYS A 170 -56.20 61.76 1.80
CA LYS A 170 -57.50 61.99 1.14
C LYS A 170 -58.32 63.08 1.84
N GLU A 171 -58.24 63.20 3.17
CA GLU A 171 -58.90 64.26 3.93
C GLU A 171 -58.22 65.61 3.71
N ARG A 172 -56.89 65.67 3.69
CA ARG A 172 -56.14 66.90 3.35
C ARG A 172 -56.42 67.38 1.92
N GLN A 173 -56.60 66.45 0.98
CA GLN A 173 -56.96 66.78 -0.40
C GLN A 173 -58.39 67.32 -0.51
N LYS A 174 -59.36 66.70 0.20
CA LYS A 174 -60.74 67.20 0.27
C LYS A 174 -60.85 68.58 0.94
N ILE A 175 -60.10 68.82 2.01
CA ILE A 175 -60.08 70.12 2.70
C ILE A 175 -59.47 71.22 1.80
N TRP A 176 -58.48 70.88 0.98
CA TRP A 176 -57.88 71.80 0.00
C TRP A 176 -58.84 72.11 -1.16
N ASP A 177 -59.51 71.10 -1.70
CA ASP A 177 -60.51 71.24 -2.78
C ASP A 177 -61.77 72.01 -2.32
N GLU A 178 -62.23 71.81 -1.08
CA GLU A 178 -63.36 72.54 -0.50
C GLU A 178 -63.00 74.00 -0.14
N ALA A 179 -61.74 74.28 0.24
CA ALA A 179 -61.26 75.64 0.49
C ALA A 179 -61.08 76.45 -0.81
N GLN A 180 -60.73 75.80 -1.92
CA GLN A 180 -60.71 76.41 -3.26
C GLN A 180 -62.13 76.74 -3.75
N ARG A 181 -63.07 75.79 -3.63
CA ARG A 181 -64.47 76.00 -4.05
C ARG A 181 -65.22 77.05 -3.20
N LYS A 182 -64.93 77.15 -1.90
CA LYS A 182 -65.49 78.20 -1.03
C LYS A 182 -64.97 79.60 -1.34
N LYS A 183 -63.74 79.74 -1.85
CA LYS A 183 -63.19 81.03 -2.32
C LYS A 183 -63.76 81.47 -3.68
N GLU A 184 -64.14 80.53 -4.54
CA GLU A 184 -64.77 80.82 -5.83
C GLU A 184 -66.26 81.16 -5.70
N LEU A 185 -67.00 80.46 -4.82
CA LEU A 185 -68.43 80.75 -4.57
C LEU A 185 -68.64 82.09 -3.85
N ALA A 186 -67.80 82.44 -2.87
CA ALA A 186 -67.89 83.72 -2.15
C ALA A 186 -67.58 84.95 -3.04
N LYS A 187 -66.85 84.77 -4.14
CA LYS A 187 -66.51 85.84 -5.09
C LYS A 187 -67.66 86.12 -6.07
N VAL A 188 -68.43 85.10 -6.42
CA VAL A 188 -69.58 85.19 -7.36
C VAL A 188 -70.85 85.69 -6.67
N GLU A 189 -71.04 85.41 -5.38
CA GLU A 189 -72.20 85.86 -4.60
C GLU A 189 -72.11 87.34 -4.17
N ALA A 190 -70.89 87.84 -3.94
CA ALA A 190 -70.63 89.26 -3.66
C ALA A 190 -70.85 90.18 -4.88
N GLU A 191 -70.67 89.66 -6.10
CA GLU A 191 -70.92 90.39 -7.36
C GLU A 191 -72.42 90.53 -7.67
N LYS A 192 -73.24 89.53 -7.33
CA LYS A 192 -74.68 89.53 -7.65
C LYS A 192 -75.53 90.38 -6.69
N MET A 193 -75.14 90.49 -5.43
CA MET A 193 -75.86 91.32 -4.45
C MET A 193 -75.60 92.82 -4.62
N GLN A 194 -74.51 93.23 -5.28
CA GLN A 194 -74.25 94.65 -5.61
C GLN A 194 -74.92 95.11 -6.92
N GLU A 195 -75.31 94.18 -7.79
CA GLU A 195 -75.92 94.47 -9.09
C GLU A 195 -77.43 94.76 -9.00
N GLU A 196 -78.12 94.20 -8.00
CA GLU A 196 -79.56 94.37 -7.82
C GLU A 196 -79.93 95.65 -7.03
N GLU A 197 -79.10 96.06 -6.07
CA GLU A 197 -79.31 97.31 -5.29
C GLU A 197 -78.96 98.59 -6.09
N GLN A 198 -78.09 98.50 -7.10
CA GLN A 198 -77.75 99.63 -7.99
C GLN A 198 -78.80 99.86 -9.09
N LYS A 199 -79.61 98.85 -9.42
CA LYS A 199 -80.55 98.89 -10.55
C LYS A 199 -81.81 99.72 -10.26
N GLU A 200 -82.24 99.78 -9.00
CA GLU A 200 -83.41 100.58 -8.58
C GLU A 200 -83.06 102.04 -8.24
N ALA A 201 -81.82 102.33 -7.82
CA ALA A 201 -81.32 103.70 -7.65
C ALA A 201 -80.98 104.37 -9.01
N ALA A 202 -80.45 103.59 -9.97
CA ALA A 202 -80.06 104.06 -11.29
C ALA A 202 -81.25 104.49 -12.17
N ALA A 203 -82.44 103.91 -12.02
CA ALA A 203 -83.61 104.30 -12.83
C ALA A 203 -84.06 105.76 -12.58
N ARG A 204 -83.74 106.33 -11.41
CA ARG A 204 -84.07 107.72 -11.06
C ARG A 204 -82.96 108.73 -11.38
N GLU A 205 -81.70 108.29 -11.52
CA GLU A 205 -80.59 109.11 -12.04
C GLU A 205 -80.47 109.06 -13.59
N TYR A 206 -80.96 107.99 -14.23
CA TYR A 206 -80.92 107.77 -15.68
C TYR A 206 -81.63 108.86 -16.50
N GLN A 207 -82.68 109.50 -15.96
CA GLN A 207 -83.35 110.59 -16.67
C GLN A 207 -82.58 111.92 -16.62
N LYS A 208 -81.61 112.08 -15.70
CA LYS A 208 -80.77 113.28 -15.58
C LYS A 208 -79.34 113.08 -16.13
N GLU A 209 -78.89 111.83 -16.29
CA GLU A 209 -77.57 111.47 -16.82
C GLU A 209 -77.55 111.25 -18.35
N MET A 210 -78.68 110.88 -18.96
CA MET A 210 -78.81 110.68 -20.43
C MET A 210 -78.40 111.91 -21.26
N ALA A 211 -78.64 113.12 -20.75
CA ALA A 211 -78.28 114.37 -21.42
C ALA A 211 -76.78 114.73 -21.28
N ARG A 212 -76.06 114.16 -20.32
CA ARG A 212 -74.62 114.41 -20.09
C ARG A 212 -73.75 113.31 -20.71
N LYS A 213 -74.25 112.07 -20.80
CA LYS A 213 -73.58 110.89 -21.39
C LYS A 213 -73.44 110.93 -22.92
N GLU A 214 -74.32 111.56 -23.68
CA GLU A 214 -74.16 111.68 -25.14
C GLU A 214 -72.95 112.53 -25.55
N ALA A 215 -72.53 113.48 -24.71
CA ALA A 215 -71.39 114.35 -24.96
C ALA A 215 -70.03 113.70 -24.62
N GLU A 216 -69.98 112.88 -23.56
CA GLU A 216 -68.77 112.12 -23.17
C GLU A 216 -68.56 110.85 -24.01
N ALA A 217 -69.64 110.19 -24.46
CA ALA A 217 -69.56 108.97 -25.29
C ALA A 217 -68.80 109.18 -26.61
N ARG A 218 -68.94 110.35 -27.25
CA ARG A 218 -68.22 110.67 -28.50
C ARG A 218 -66.71 110.83 -28.29
N GLN A 219 -66.27 111.30 -27.11
CA GLN A 219 -64.85 111.48 -26.80
C GLN A 219 -64.20 110.18 -26.27
N GLU A 220 -64.99 109.28 -25.70
CA GLU A 220 -64.51 107.99 -25.20
C GLU A 220 -64.41 106.92 -26.30
N GLU A 221 -65.29 106.95 -27.31
CA GLU A 221 -65.20 106.07 -28.49
C GLU A 221 -63.91 106.27 -29.29
N GLU A 222 -63.44 107.51 -29.45
CA GLU A 222 -62.18 107.81 -30.15
C GLU A 222 -60.95 107.29 -29.37
N ARG A 223 -60.95 107.39 -28.04
CA ARG A 223 -59.88 106.84 -27.19
C ARG A 223 -59.90 105.31 -27.15
N LYS A 224 -61.09 104.69 -27.14
CA LYS A 224 -61.27 103.23 -27.18
C LYS A 224 -60.88 102.62 -28.53
N ARG A 225 -61.03 103.34 -29.64
CA ARG A 225 -60.59 102.89 -30.96
C ARG A 225 -59.06 102.88 -31.08
N LEU A 226 -58.42 103.94 -30.59
CA LEU A 226 -56.96 104.09 -30.63
C LEU A 226 -56.24 103.13 -29.65
N ALA A 227 -56.89 102.73 -28.55
CA ALA A 227 -56.39 101.72 -27.63
C ALA A 227 -56.47 100.29 -28.22
N ARG A 228 -57.56 99.94 -28.91
CA ARG A 228 -57.72 98.63 -29.56
C ARG A 228 -56.71 98.42 -30.70
N GLU A 229 -56.39 99.45 -31.47
CA GLU A 229 -55.37 99.37 -32.51
C GLU A 229 -53.96 99.15 -31.92
N ARG A 230 -53.66 99.75 -30.76
CA ARG A 230 -52.38 99.51 -30.04
C ARG A 230 -52.29 98.13 -29.41
N GLU A 231 -53.39 97.60 -28.90
CA GLU A 231 -53.42 96.23 -28.36
C GLU A 231 -53.28 95.18 -29.46
N LEU A 232 -53.96 95.35 -30.59
CA LEU A 232 -53.82 94.44 -31.74
C LEU A 232 -52.39 94.45 -32.31
N ALA A 233 -51.74 95.62 -32.38
CA ALA A 233 -50.34 95.72 -32.79
C ALA A 233 -49.38 95.06 -31.79
N ALA A 234 -49.65 95.17 -30.48
CA ALA A 234 -48.84 94.53 -29.45
C ALA A 234 -49.01 93.00 -29.41
N ILE A 235 -50.20 92.49 -29.75
CA ILE A 235 -50.47 91.06 -29.87
C ILE A 235 -49.74 90.49 -31.09
N ALA A 236 -49.83 91.14 -32.26
CA ALA A 236 -49.13 90.71 -33.47
C ALA A 236 -47.60 90.63 -33.26
N LEU A 237 -47.01 91.62 -32.58
CA LEU A 237 -45.57 91.63 -32.28
C LEU A 237 -45.15 90.49 -31.33
N ARG A 238 -46.01 90.12 -30.37
CA ARG A 238 -45.75 88.98 -29.48
C ARG A 238 -45.85 87.64 -30.20
N GLU A 239 -46.77 87.51 -31.16
CA GLU A 239 -46.91 86.31 -31.97
C GLU A 239 -45.71 86.11 -32.90
N GLU A 240 -45.18 87.18 -33.51
CA GLU A 240 -43.96 87.12 -34.32
C GLU A 240 -42.74 86.71 -33.49
N GLN A 241 -42.57 87.26 -32.28
CA GLN A 241 -41.49 86.86 -31.36
C GLN A 241 -41.62 85.40 -30.93
N LYS A 242 -42.85 84.92 -30.72
CA LYS A 242 -43.11 83.52 -30.38
C LYS A 242 -42.75 82.59 -31.54
N GLN A 243 -43.10 82.94 -32.76
CA GLN A 243 -42.75 82.18 -33.96
C GLN A 243 -41.23 82.13 -34.19
N GLN A 244 -40.51 83.25 -33.96
CA GLN A 244 -39.04 83.27 -34.05
C GLN A 244 -38.39 82.38 -32.98
N LEU A 245 -38.91 82.39 -31.75
CA LEU A 245 -38.42 81.51 -30.68
C LEU A 245 -38.73 80.05 -30.98
N GLU A 246 -39.95 79.72 -31.42
CA GLU A 246 -40.34 78.36 -31.80
C GLU A 246 -39.48 77.84 -32.96
N ALA A 247 -39.15 78.67 -33.95
CA ALA A 247 -38.25 78.29 -35.05
C ALA A 247 -36.81 78.03 -34.56
N ILE A 248 -36.30 78.81 -33.60
CA ILE A 248 -34.98 78.58 -32.99
C ILE A 248 -34.97 77.26 -32.21
N PHE A 249 -36.01 76.96 -31.44
CA PHE A 249 -36.11 75.70 -30.69
C PHE A 249 -36.22 74.49 -31.62
N ALA A 250 -37.06 74.55 -32.66
CA ALA A 250 -37.17 73.48 -33.65
C ALA A 250 -35.83 73.21 -34.36
N HIS A 251 -35.08 74.26 -34.69
CA HIS A 251 -33.76 74.10 -35.30
C HIS A 251 -32.73 73.45 -34.36
N GLN A 252 -32.74 73.81 -33.07
CA GLN A 252 -31.88 73.17 -32.07
C GLN A 252 -32.23 71.69 -31.86
N GLU A 253 -33.51 71.35 -31.87
CA GLU A 253 -33.98 69.97 -31.75
C GLU A 253 -33.54 69.10 -32.95
N GLU A 254 -33.61 69.64 -34.18
CA GLU A 254 -33.08 68.95 -35.36
C GLU A 254 -31.57 68.69 -35.29
N ILE A 255 -30.80 69.65 -34.78
CA ILE A 255 -29.34 69.48 -34.62
C ILE A 255 -29.04 68.39 -33.59
N LEU A 256 -29.78 68.34 -32.48
CA LEU A 256 -29.63 67.31 -31.46
C LEU A 256 -30.00 65.92 -32.00
N ASN A 257 -31.10 65.81 -32.75
CA ASN A 257 -31.53 64.56 -33.36
C ASN A 257 -30.53 64.06 -34.41
N LYS A 258 -29.96 64.96 -35.23
CA LYS A 258 -28.88 64.62 -36.18
C LYS A 258 -27.63 64.12 -35.45
N LYS A 259 -27.20 64.79 -34.37
CA LYS A 259 -26.04 64.34 -33.56
C LYS A 259 -26.30 63.00 -32.87
N LYS A 260 -27.52 62.78 -32.38
CA LYS A 260 -27.91 61.51 -31.75
C LYS A 260 -27.87 60.36 -32.74
N ALA A 261 -28.43 60.55 -33.95
CA ALA A 261 -28.38 59.55 -35.01
C ALA A 261 -26.94 59.25 -35.49
N GLU A 262 -26.06 60.27 -35.53
CA GLU A 262 -24.65 60.08 -35.87
C GLU A 262 -23.90 59.28 -34.78
N MET A 263 -24.18 59.54 -33.49
CA MET A 263 -23.62 58.74 -32.39
C MET A 263 -24.11 57.29 -32.42
N GLU A 264 -25.40 57.07 -32.66
CA GLU A 264 -25.97 55.71 -32.75
C GLU A 264 -25.34 54.89 -33.87
N LYS A 265 -25.08 55.49 -35.04
CA LYS A 265 -24.34 54.84 -36.14
C LYS A 265 -22.90 54.47 -35.73
N ARG A 266 -22.15 55.39 -35.11
CA ARG A 266 -20.80 55.11 -34.63
C ARG A 266 -20.76 54.02 -33.55
N ASP A 267 -21.79 53.94 -32.72
CA ASP A 267 -21.89 52.89 -31.69
C ASP A 267 -22.23 51.53 -32.28
N GLN A 268 -23.08 51.47 -33.31
CA GLN A 268 -23.34 50.23 -34.06
C GLN A 268 -22.08 49.72 -34.77
N GLU A 269 -21.30 50.62 -35.40
CA GLU A 269 -20.02 50.27 -36.03
C GLU A 269 -18.99 49.77 -35.01
N ARG A 270 -18.91 50.40 -33.84
CA ARG A 270 -18.05 49.94 -32.74
C ARG A 270 -18.44 48.56 -32.24
N LYS A 271 -19.73 48.29 -32.06
CA LYS A 271 -20.24 46.97 -31.65
C LYS A 271 -19.95 45.90 -32.71
N ALA A 272 -20.23 46.18 -33.99
CA ALA A 272 -19.94 45.26 -35.09
C ALA A 272 -18.44 44.93 -35.19
N MET A 273 -17.56 45.93 -35.02
CA MET A 273 -16.11 45.72 -35.00
C MET A 273 -15.67 44.84 -33.82
N GLN A 274 -16.25 45.04 -32.63
CA GLN A 274 -15.95 44.22 -31.45
C GLN A 274 -16.43 42.78 -31.62
N GLU A 275 -17.61 42.58 -32.21
CA GLU A 275 -18.15 41.25 -32.52
C GLU A 275 -17.30 40.52 -33.57
N ALA A 276 -16.87 41.21 -34.64
CA ALA A 276 -15.96 40.66 -35.63
C ALA A 276 -14.62 40.23 -35.00
N LYS A 277 -14.02 41.06 -34.14
CA LYS A 277 -12.79 40.72 -33.39
C LYS A 277 -13.00 39.53 -32.45
N ARG A 278 -14.19 39.39 -31.86
CA ARG A 278 -14.52 38.26 -30.97
C ARG A 278 -14.61 36.96 -31.79
N ILE A 279 -15.27 37.00 -32.94
CA ILE A 279 -15.38 35.84 -33.85
C ILE A 279 -14.00 35.43 -34.36
N GLU A 280 -13.16 36.38 -34.76
CA GLU A 280 -11.79 36.11 -35.22
C GLU A 280 -10.93 35.43 -34.13
N ARG A 281 -11.04 35.88 -32.87
CA ARG A 281 -10.35 35.25 -31.74
C ARG A 281 -10.83 33.81 -31.51
N ILE A 282 -12.12 33.54 -31.65
CA ILE A 282 -12.69 32.20 -31.50
C ILE A 282 -12.13 31.28 -32.60
N LEU A 283 -12.12 31.72 -33.85
CA LEU A 283 -11.59 30.94 -34.97
C LEU A 283 -10.10 30.63 -34.81
N ARG A 284 -9.27 31.63 -34.43
CA ARG A 284 -7.84 31.39 -34.14
C ARG A 284 -7.63 30.40 -33.00
N ALA A 285 -8.43 30.51 -31.94
CA ALA A 285 -8.36 29.58 -30.81
C ALA A 285 -8.76 28.15 -31.22
N GLU A 286 -9.74 27.99 -32.11
CA GLU A 286 -10.11 26.69 -32.67
C GLU A 286 -9.00 26.09 -33.55
N GLU A 287 -8.36 26.89 -34.41
CA GLU A 287 -7.21 26.45 -35.19
C GLU A 287 -6.03 26.02 -34.31
N GLU A 288 -5.72 26.78 -33.26
CA GLU A 288 -4.69 26.42 -32.28
C GLU A 288 -5.05 25.15 -31.51
N ARG A 289 -6.33 24.97 -31.18
CA ARG A 289 -6.85 23.75 -30.55
C ARG A 289 -6.71 22.54 -31.48
N GLN A 290 -7.00 22.70 -32.77
CA GLN A 290 -6.81 21.62 -33.76
C GLN A 290 -5.33 21.29 -33.93
N ARG A 291 -4.44 22.29 -34.03
CA ARG A 291 -2.99 22.07 -34.15
C ARG A 291 -2.41 21.38 -32.91
N SER A 292 -2.83 21.80 -31.71
CA SER A 292 -2.41 21.15 -30.46
C SER A 292 -2.97 19.74 -30.35
N ALA A 293 -4.25 19.51 -30.69
CA ALA A 293 -4.84 18.17 -30.74
C ALA A 293 -4.08 17.26 -31.72
N HIS A 294 -3.69 17.78 -32.89
CA HIS A 294 -2.90 17.02 -33.86
C HIS A 294 -1.52 16.66 -33.30
N ARG A 295 -0.80 17.60 -32.67
CA ARG A 295 0.49 17.32 -32.00
C ARG A 295 0.35 16.26 -30.90
N ILE A 296 -0.69 16.36 -30.08
CA ILE A 296 -0.98 15.38 -29.03
C ILE A 296 -1.26 14.01 -29.66
N SER A 297 -2.03 13.96 -30.74
CA SER A 297 -2.34 12.71 -31.44
C SER A 297 -1.08 12.02 -32.00
N LEU A 298 -0.18 12.80 -32.61
CA LEU A 298 1.10 12.31 -33.13
C LEU A 298 2.00 11.81 -32.00
N ALA A 299 2.11 12.55 -30.90
CA ALA A 299 2.90 12.13 -29.74
C ALA A 299 2.35 10.84 -29.12
N LEU A 300 1.03 10.68 -29.03
CA LEU A 300 0.40 9.45 -28.56
C LEU A 300 0.64 8.27 -29.51
N ALA A 301 0.60 8.48 -30.84
CA ALA A 301 0.92 7.45 -31.82
C ALA A 301 2.38 6.99 -31.70
N GLN A 302 3.33 7.91 -31.62
CA GLN A 302 4.76 7.61 -31.41
C GLN A 302 4.99 6.84 -30.10
N LYS A 303 4.31 7.24 -29.01
CA LYS A 303 4.40 6.53 -27.73
C LYS A 303 3.84 5.10 -27.82
N LYS A 304 2.73 4.91 -28.55
CA LYS A 304 2.16 3.57 -28.79
C LYS A 304 3.11 2.68 -29.60
N GLU A 305 3.75 3.22 -30.64
CA GLU A 305 4.74 2.49 -31.43
C GLU A 305 5.96 2.12 -30.60
N ALA A 306 6.49 3.04 -29.79
CA ALA A 306 7.60 2.76 -28.88
C ALA A 306 7.25 1.65 -27.87
N LEU A 307 6.02 1.64 -27.34
CA LEU A 307 5.54 0.55 -26.46
C LEU A 307 5.43 -0.77 -27.21
N ARG A 308 4.97 -0.76 -28.47
CA ARG A 308 4.91 -1.95 -29.32
C ARG A 308 6.30 -2.51 -29.59
N GLN A 309 7.28 -1.66 -29.89
CA GLN A 309 8.68 -2.07 -30.05
C GLN A 309 9.25 -2.68 -28.76
N LYS A 310 9.02 -2.05 -27.60
CA LYS A 310 9.43 -2.60 -26.29
C LYS A 310 8.80 -3.97 -26.01
N ARG A 311 7.51 -4.14 -26.33
CA ARG A 311 6.81 -5.42 -26.19
C ARG A 311 7.41 -6.49 -27.09
N ASN A 312 7.65 -6.18 -28.35
CA ASN A 312 8.28 -7.11 -29.29
C ASN A 312 9.71 -7.49 -28.87
N ALA A 313 10.49 -6.52 -28.39
CA ALA A 313 11.84 -6.79 -27.88
C ALA A 313 11.82 -7.70 -26.64
N LEU A 314 10.85 -7.53 -25.75
CA LEU A 314 10.67 -8.40 -24.58
C LEU A 314 10.28 -9.81 -25.00
N LEU A 315 9.35 -9.96 -25.94
CA LEU A 315 8.95 -11.25 -26.49
C LEU A 315 10.13 -11.97 -27.16
N SER A 316 10.88 -11.27 -28.02
CA SER A 316 12.09 -11.83 -28.65
C SER A 316 13.14 -12.23 -27.61
N ARG A 317 13.29 -11.46 -26.53
CA ARG A 317 14.19 -11.82 -25.42
C ARG A 317 13.71 -13.07 -24.69
N GLN A 318 12.40 -13.22 -24.47
CA GLN A 318 11.83 -14.42 -23.86
C GLN A 318 12.00 -15.66 -24.75
N GLU A 319 11.80 -15.53 -26.05
CA GLU A 319 12.04 -16.60 -27.03
C GLU A 319 13.51 -17.04 -27.01
N LYS A 320 14.45 -16.09 -27.10
CA LYS A 320 15.89 -16.40 -27.01
C LYS A 320 16.27 -17.07 -25.68
N LEU A 321 15.60 -16.70 -24.58
CA LEU A 321 15.83 -17.35 -23.28
C LEU A 321 15.25 -18.78 -23.26
N ARG A 322 14.09 -19.00 -23.88
CA ARG A 322 13.52 -20.35 -24.04
C ARG A 322 14.41 -21.22 -24.91
N GLU A 323 14.86 -20.73 -26.06
CA GLU A 323 15.80 -21.45 -26.94
C GLU A 323 17.10 -21.80 -26.21
N LYS A 324 17.67 -20.87 -25.45
CA LYS A 324 18.88 -21.14 -24.64
C LYS A 324 18.62 -22.19 -23.56
N LYS A 325 17.44 -22.15 -22.93
CA LYS A 325 17.06 -23.14 -21.91
C LYS A 325 16.87 -24.52 -22.54
N GLU A 326 16.19 -24.60 -23.68
CA GLU A 326 15.99 -25.85 -24.42
C GLU A 326 17.32 -26.42 -24.91
N ALA A 327 18.21 -25.59 -25.46
CA ALA A 327 19.56 -26.01 -25.84
C ALA A 327 20.36 -26.54 -24.65
N PHE A 328 20.31 -25.85 -23.51
CA PHE A 328 20.97 -26.29 -22.28
C PHE A 328 20.38 -27.59 -21.72
N GLU A 329 19.05 -27.75 -21.76
CA GLU A 329 18.38 -29.00 -21.36
C GLU A 329 18.75 -30.16 -22.30
N GLN A 330 18.86 -29.91 -23.61
CA GLN A 330 19.32 -30.91 -24.57
C GLN A 330 20.78 -31.32 -24.32
N GLU A 331 21.66 -30.36 -24.07
CA GLU A 331 23.06 -30.62 -23.72
C GLU A 331 23.18 -31.40 -22.40
N GLN A 332 22.39 -31.04 -21.38
CA GLN A 332 22.32 -31.81 -20.14
C GLN A 332 21.83 -33.23 -20.37
N ARG A 333 20.78 -33.43 -21.17
CA ARG A 333 20.27 -34.77 -21.48
C ARG A 333 21.32 -35.61 -22.20
N GLN A 334 22.04 -35.03 -23.16
CA GLN A 334 23.15 -35.70 -23.85
C GLN A 334 24.29 -36.04 -22.89
N SER A 335 24.66 -35.12 -21.99
CA SER A 335 25.70 -35.33 -20.98
C SER A 335 25.32 -36.45 -19.99
N ILE A 336 24.06 -36.47 -19.53
CA ILE A 336 23.52 -37.54 -18.67
C ILE A 336 23.56 -38.88 -19.39
N LEU A 337 23.10 -38.93 -20.65
CA LEU A 337 23.09 -40.16 -21.44
C LEU A 337 24.52 -40.68 -21.69
N LEU A 338 25.46 -39.80 -22.00
CA LEU A 338 26.87 -40.16 -22.17
C LEU A 338 27.51 -40.64 -20.86
N ARG A 339 27.11 -40.06 -19.71
CA ARG A 339 27.52 -40.54 -18.39
C ARG A 339 26.92 -41.90 -18.06
N GLN A 340 25.68 -42.16 -18.44
CA GLN A 340 25.04 -43.47 -18.30
C GLN A 340 25.77 -44.52 -19.13
N GLN A 341 26.04 -44.25 -20.41
CA GLN A 341 26.81 -45.14 -21.28
C GLN A 341 28.21 -45.45 -20.72
N LYS A 342 28.92 -44.43 -20.22
CA LYS A 342 30.23 -44.63 -19.56
C LYS A 342 30.10 -45.46 -18.28
N ALA A 343 29.05 -45.25 -17.49
CA ALA A 343 28.81 -46.03 -16.28
C ALA A 343 28.46 -47.49 -16.60
N GLU A 344 27.66 -47.75 -17.64
CA GLU A 344 27.35 -49.09 -18.14
C GLU A 344 28.59 -49.80 -18.68
N ALA A 345 29.42 -49.10 -19.46
CA ALA A 345 30.68 -49.64 -19.95
C ALA A 345 31.62 -50.03 -18.79
N LYS A 346 31.74 -49.17 -17.77
CA LYS A 346 32.50 -49.48 -16.55
C LYS A 346 31.91 -50.65 -15.76
N LYS A 347 30.57 -50.73 -15.63
CA LYS A 347 29.91 -51.88 -15.00
C LYS A 347 30.21 -53.18 -15.75
N ALA A 348 30.16 -53.16 -17.08
CA ALA A 348 30.50 -54.31 -17.92
C ALA A 348 31.98 -54.71 -17.77
N GLU A 349 32.88 -53.74 -17.68
CA GLU A 349 34.31 -53.98 -17.44
C GLU A 349 34.58 -54.57 -16.05
N ILE A 350 33.91 -54.05 -15.02
CA ILE A 350 33.96 -54.61 -13.66
C ILE A 350 33.43 -56.05 -13.68
N ALA A 351 32.30 -56.31 -14.32
CA ALA A 351 31.72 -57.65 -14.44
C ALA A 351 32.69 -58.64 -15.13
N ARG A 352 33.35 -58.23 -16.23
CA ARG A 352 34.39 -59.03 -16.89
C ARG A 352 35.58 -59.30 -15.97
N THR A 353 35.95 -58.32 -15.14
CA THR A 353 37.07 -58.46 -14.20
C THR A 353 36.71 -59.41 -13.06
N ILE A 354 35.49 -59.31 -12.51
CA ILE A 354 34.97 -60.25 -11.51
C ILE A 354 34.94 -61.66 -12.09
N GLN A 355 34.40 -61.84 -13.31
CA GLN A 355 34.36 -63.14 -13.96
C GLN A 355 35.77 -63.74 -14.16
N ARG A 356 36.75 -62.93 -14.59
CA ARG A 356 38.15 -63.38 -14.65
C ARG A 356 38.71 -63.77 -13.28
N MET A 357 38.37 -63.04 -12.22
CA MET A 357 38.81 -63.40 -10.87
C MET A 357 38.16 -64.70 -10.40
N GLU A 358 36.86 -64.90 -10.67
CA GLU A 358 36.15 -66.15 -10.40
C GLU A 358 36.77 -67.33 -11.17
N ASP A 359 37.09 -67.14 -12.45
CA ASP A 359 37.77 -68.14 -13.27
C ASP A 359 39.15 -68.50 -12.68
N ILE A 360 39.94 -67.50 -12.27
CA ILE A 360 41.24 -67.70 -11.62
C ILE A 360 41.08 -68.42 -10.27
N GLU A 361 40.07 -68.07 -9.47
CA GLU A 361 39.79 -68.74 -8.21
C GLU A 361 39.35 -70.19 -8.43
N ASN A 362 38.51 -70.45 -9.43
CA ASN A 362 38.07 -71.78 -9.80
C ASN A 362 39.24 -72.62 -10.33
N GLU A 363 40.12 -72.05 -11.14
CA GLU A 363 41.37 -72.70 -11.54
C GLU A 363 42.26 -73.03 -10.34
N LYS A 364 42.41 -72.10 -9.40
CA LYS A 364 43.18 -72.34 -8.17
C LYS A 364 42.56 -73.45 -7.33
N LYS A 365 41.23 -73.46 -7.17
CA LYS A 365 40.47 -74.52 -6.48
C LYS A 365 40.65 -75.87 -7.19
N MET A 366 40.59 -75.90 -8.52
CA MET A 366 40.83 -77.13 -9.29
C MET A 366 42.28 -77.60 -9.17
N LYS A 367 43.26 -76.69 -9.17
CA LYS A 367 44.68 -77.01 -8.93
C LYS A 367 44.91 -77.52 -7.51
N THR A 368 44.26 -76.97 -6.48
CA THR A 368 44.34 -77.50 -5.11
C THR A 368 43.69 -78.87 -5.00
N ILE A 369 42.51 -79.08 -5.59
CA ILE A 369 41.85 -80.40 -5.63
C ILE A 369 42.72 -81.43 -6.37
N GLN A 370 43.36 -81.05 -7.48
CA GLN A 370 44.30 -81.92 -8.19
C GLN A 370 45.54 -82.23 -7.36
N LYS A 371 46.09 -81.25 -6.64
CA LYS A 371 47.20 -81.45 -5.71
C LYS A 371 46.80 -82.38 -4.56
N GLU A 372 45.63 -82.19 -3.95
CA GLU A 372 45.09 -83.09 -2.92
C GLU A 372 44.85 -84.50 -3.44
N LYS A 373 44.32 -84.66 -4.65
CA LYS A 373 44.20 -85.96 -5.31
C LYS A 373 45.57 -86.60 -5.55
N SER A 374 46.57 -85.83 -5.99
CA SER A 374 47.93 -86.35 -6.18
C SER A 374 48.58 -86.73 -4.85
N HIS A 375 48.41 -85.94 -3.79
CA HIS A 375 48.88 -86.27 -2.44
C HIS A 375 48.15 -87.49 -1.86
N SER A 376 46.84 -87.63 -2.10
CA SER A 376 46.07 -88.80 -1.72
C SER A 376 46.55 -90.06 -2.46
N ILE A 377 46.84 -89.95 -3.76
CA ILE A 377 47.42 -91.06 -4.54
C ILE A 377 48.83 -91.42 -4.06
N LEU A 378 49.67 -90.42 -3.76
CA LEU A 378 51.02 -90.64 -3.22
C LEU A 378 50.96 -91.29 -1.83
N SER A 379 50.08 -90.82 -0.95
CA SER A 379 49.83 -91.41 0.37
C SER A 379 49.29 -92.85 0.26
N LEU A 380 48.42 -93.13 -0.72
CA LEU A 380 47.95 -94.48 -1.00
C LEU A 380 49.10 -95.40 -1.45
N LYS A 381 50.01 -94.90 -2.30
CA LYS A 381 51.21 -95.63 -2.73
C LYS A 381 52.17 -95.90 -1.56
N GLU A 382 52.43 -94.91 -0.71
CA GLU A 382 53.25 -95.08 0.49
C GLU A 382 52.64 -96.07 1.49
N ASN A 383 51.31 -96.04 1.66
CA ASN A 383 50.59 -96.99 2.50
C ASN A 383 50.66 -98.42 1.93
N LEU A 384 50.54 -98.59 0.61
CA LEU A 384 50.73 -99.89 -0.06
C LEU A 384 52.17 -100.39 0.08
N GLU A 385 53.17 -99.52 -0.03
CA GLU A 385 54.56 -99.90 0.22
C GLU A 385 54.82 -100.28 1.68
N ARG A 386 54.21 -99.57 2.63
CA ARG A 386 54.29 -99.92 4.05
C ARG A 386 53.68 -101.30 4.31
N LEU A 387 52.54 -101.61 3.70
CA LEU A 387 51.93 -102.95 3.77
C LEU A 387 52.84 -104.03 3.17
N ARG A 388 53.45 -103.77 2.01
CA ARG A 388 54.44 -104.70 1.40
C ARG A 388 55.64 -104.94 2.30
N ARG A 389 56.14 -103.93 3.00
CA ARG A 389 57.25 -104.07 3.96
C ARG A 389 56.85 -104.91 5.18
N ILE A 390 55.63 -104.73 5.69
CA ILE A 390 55.09 -105.54 6.80
C ILE A 390 54.93 -107.00 6.37
N GLU A 391 54.43 -107.25 5.16
CA GLU A 391 54.29 -108.61 4.62
C GLU A 391 55.65 -109.28 4.38
N ALA A 392 56.64 -108.55 3.88
CA ALA A 392 58.00 -109.04 3.74
C ALA A 392 58.62 -109.43 5.09
N PHE A 393 58.48 -108.54 6.09
CA PHE A 393 58.95 -108.83 7.45
C PHE A 393 58.30 -110.08 8.05
N LYS A 394 57.00 -110.28 7.85
CA LYS A 394 56.29 -111.49 8.30
C LYS A 394 56.74 -112.75 7.57
N ARG A 395 57.13 -112.66 6.29
CA ARG A 395 57.71 -113.79 5.55
C ARG A 395 59.07 -114.15 6.10
N ASP A 396 59.93 -113.17 6.35
CA ASP A 396 61.26 -113.40 6.92
C ASP A 396 61.15 -114.03 8.33
N GLU A 397 60.22 -113.54 9.16
CA GLU A 397 59.96 -114.12 10.49
C GLU A 397 59.46 -115.57 10.40
N ALA A 398 58.65 -115.90 9.38
CA ALA A 398 58.19 -117.26 9.14
C ALA A 398 59.34 -118.17 8.65
N GLU A 399 60.21 -117.66 7.77
CA GLU A 399 61.41 -118.39 7.33
C GLU A 399 62.36 -118.69 8.49
N ASP A 400 62.58 -117.72 9.38
CA ASP A 400 63.44 -117.92 10.54
C ASP A 400 62.85 -118.93 11.54
N ARG A 401 61.53 -118.97 11.69
CA ARG A 401 60.85 -120.03 12.47
C ARG A 401 61.04 -121.40 11.84
N ILE A 402 60.88 -121.53 10.52
CA ILE A 402 61.12 -122.79 9.80
C ILE A 402 62.57 -123.24 9.97
N ARG A 403 63.55 -122.33 9.85
CA ARG A 403 64.97 -122.64 10.07
C ARG A 403 65.25 -123.09 11.50
N ALA A 404 64.61 -122.48 12.50
CA ALA A 404 64.75 -122.87 13.90
C ALA A 404 64.15 -124.28 14.15
N ASP A 405 62.98 -124.57 13.57
CA ASP A 405 62.35 -125.89 13.67
C ASP A 405 63.15 -126.98 12.93
N ASP A 406 63.72 -126.67 11.77
CA ASP A 406 64.63 -127.55 11.04
C ASP A 406 65.89 -127.86 11.87
N LEU A 407 66.49 -126.83 12.49
CA LEU A 407 67.64 -127.01 13.36
C LEU A 407 67.30 -127.90 14.56
N ARG A 408 66.15 -127.68 15.19
CA ARG A 408 65.64 -128.52 16.29
C ARG A 408 65.43 -129.96 15.83
N THR A 409 64.88 -130.16 14.64
CA THR A 409 64.65 -131.49 14.05
C THR A 409 65.97 -132.20 13.75
N GLN A 410 66.98 -131.47 13.25
CA GLN A 410 68.32 -132.01 13.04
C GLN A 410 69.00 -132.39 14.36
N GLN A 411 68.86 -131.58 15.41
CA GLN A 411 69.37 -131.91 16.74
C GLN A 411 68.71 -133.16 17.32
N LEU A 412 67.39 -133.30 17.19
CA LEU A 412 66.66 -134.50 17.60
C LEU A 412 67.11 -135.74 16.80
N LYS A 413 67.34 -135.59 15.49
CA LYS A 413 67.86 -136.68 14.65
C LYS A 413 69.26 -137.11 15.08
N ARG A 414 70.16 -136.15 15.38
CA ARG A 414 71.50 -136.43 15.92
C ARG A 414 71.43 -137.13 17.28
N PHE A 415 70.57 -136.65 18.18
CA PHE A 415 70.35 -137.26 19.48
C PHE A 415 69.86 -138.71 19.35
N ARG A 416 68.89 -138.97 18.46
CA ARG A 416 68.41 -140.32 18.15
C ARG A 416 69.51 -141.22 17.60
N LEU A 417 70.36 -140.70 16.70
CA LEU A 417 71.50 -141.46 16.17
C LEU A 417 72.51 -141.80 17.27
N ASN A 418 72.87 -140.84 18.13
CA ASN A 418 73.75 -141.09 19.27
C ASN A 418 73.16 -142.13 20.23
N MET A 419 71.85 -142.09 20.50
CA MET A 419 71.19 -143.10 21.35
C MET A 419 71.21 -144.49 20.72
N LEU A 420 71.04 -144.60 19.40
CA LEU A 420 71.16 -145.87 18.69
C LEU A 420 72.61 -146.38 18.69
N GLU A 421 73.58 -145.48 18.56
CA GLU A 421 74.99 -145.83 18.61
C GLU A 421 75.42 -146.27 20.02
N GLN A 422 74.95 -145.60 21.07
CA GLN A 422 75.11 -146.02 22.45
C GLN A 422 74.47 -147.39 22.70
N ARG A 423 73.27 -147.65 22.17
CA ARG A 423 72.65 -148.98 22.25
C ARG A 423 73.48 -150.05 21.55
N LYS A 424 73.99 -149.77 20.34
CA LYS A 424 74.87 -150.70 19.60
C LYS A 424 76.17 -150.93 20.35
N ALA A 425 76.77 -149.89 20.95
CA ALA A 425 77.97 -150.00 21.75
C ALA A 425 77.73 -150.85 23.01
N PHE A 426 76.62 -150.62 23.71
CA PHE A 426 76.21 -151.40 24.87
C PHE A 426 75.91 -152.86 24.51
N GLN A 427 75.30 -153.10 23.34
CA GLN A 427 75.04 -154.45 22.83
C GLN A 427 76.36 -155.16 22.49
N ARG A 428 77.30 -154.49 21.80
CA ARG A 428 78.66 -155.01 21.57
C ARG A 428 79.39 -155.33 22.88
N GLN A 429 79.23 -154.49 23.90
CA GLN A 429 79.84 -154.70 25.21
C GLN A 429 79.22 -155.91 25.93
N ASN A 430 77.90 -156.07 25.88
CA ASN A 430 77.23 -157.28 26.40
C ASN A 430 77.61 -158.53 25.62
N ASP A 431 77.71 -158.46 24.29
CA ASP A 431 78.16 -159.59 23.47
C ASP A 431 79.60 -159.97 23.80
N MET A 432 80.49 -158.98 24.02
CA MET A 432 81.85 -159.21 24.50
C MET A 432 81.87 -159.89 25.87
N GLN A 433 81.10 -159.40 26.84
CA GLN A 433 80.97 -160.04 28.15
C GLN A 433 80.40 -161.46 28.04
N ARG A 434 79.44 -161.69 27.14
CA ARG A 434 78.85 -163.02 26.89
C ARG A 434 79.87 -163.97 26.28
N ILE A 435 80.70 -163.50 25.33
CA ILE A 435 81.82 -164.25 24.77
C ILE A 435 82.86 -164.55 25.86
N GLU A 436 83.14 -163.60 26.75
CA GLU A 436 84.09 -163.75 27.84
C GLU A 436 83.61 -164.77 28.89
N ILE A 437 82.32 -164.77 29.21
CA ILE A 437 81.66 -165.79 30.05
C ILE A 437 81.66 -167.15 29.34
N LEU A 438 81.39 -167.21 28.03
CA LEU A 438 81.47 -168.47 27.29
C LEU A 438 82.90 -169.02 27.28
N LYS A 439 83.91 -168.16 27.08
CA LYS A 439 85.33 -168.53 27.20
C LYS A 439 85.68 -168.99 28.60
N SER A 440 85.16 -168.36 29.66
CA SER A 440 85.42 -168.79 31.03
C SER A 440 84.75 -170.13 31.34
N ILE A 441 83.53 -170.37 30.85
CA ILE A 441 82.85 -171.68 30.94
C ILE A 441 83.59 -172.75 30.13
N GLU A 442 84.05 -172.45 28.93
CA GLU A 442 84.81 -173.37 28.07
C GLU A 442 86.19 -173.71 28.67
N ASN A 443 86.85 -172.73 29.30
CA ASN A 443 88.06 -172.95 30.10
C ASN A 443 87.79 -173.80 31.35
N MET A 444 86.62 -173.66 31.99
CA MET A 444 86.22 -174.53 33.11
C MET A 444 85.87 -175.96 32.67
N ARG A 445 85.43 -176.15 31.42
CA ARG A 445 85.00 -177.46 30.89
C ARG A 445 86.14 -178.27 30.26
N SER A 446 87.17 -177.61 29.73
CA SER A 446 88.32 -178.25 29.08
C SER A 446 89.46 -178.63 30.04
N ASN A 447 89.39 -178.22 31.31
CA ASN A 447 90.47 -178.49 32.27
C ASN A 447 89.98 -178.56 33.73
N PRO A 448 89.40 -179.69 34.18
CA PRO A 448 88.85 -179.81 35.54
C PRO A 448 89.93 -179.80 36.65
N GLY A 449 91.22 -179.77 36.31
CA GLY A 449 92.33 -179.81 37.28
C GLY A 449 92.82 -178.45 37.80
N LYS A 450 92.29 -177.31 37.34
CA LYS A 450 92.82 -175.96 37.69
C LYS A 450 91.80 -175.02 38.33
N ALA A 451 90.73 -175.55 38.92
CA ALA A 451 89.63 -174.78 39.52
C ALA A 451 89.77 -174.46 41.03
N LEU A 452 90.96 -174.57 41.63
CA LEU A 452 91.14 -174.35 43.09
C LEU A 452 92.23 -173.34 43.49
N ALA A 453 92.78 -172.55 42.56
CA ALA A 453 93.90 -171.64 42.88
C ALA A 453 93.56 -170.13 42.90
N ASN A 454 92.38 -169.70 42.46
CA ASN A 454 92.06 -168.26 42.29
C ASN A 454 90.94 -167.73 43.22
N ALA A 455 90.73 -168.33 44.40
CA ALA A 455 89.71 -167.90 45.36
C ALA A 455 90.20 -166.96 46.48
N THR A 456 91.46 -166.49 46.48
CA THR A 456 92.02 -165.75 47.64
C THR A 456 92.86 -164.53 47.29
N MET A 457 92.47 -163.73 46.29
CA MET A 457 93.02 -162.38 46.12
C MET A 457 91.93 -161.44 45.59
N ASN A 458 91.37 -160.64 46.51
CA ASN A 458 90.65 -159.36 46.32
C ASN A 458 89.28 -159.29 47.00
N SER A 459 89.32 -159.36 48.33
CA SER A 459 88.50 -158.54 49.22
C SER A 459 89.35 -157.31 49.57
N THR A 460 89.04 -156.13 49.03
CA THR A 460 89.30 -154.77 49.58
C THR A 460 89.05 -153.72 48.49
N ALA A 461 87.83 -153.16 48.47
CA ALA A 461 87.48 -151.77 48.18
C ALA A 461 85.95 -151.65 48.13
#